data_AF-A0A3D5KDS2-F1
#
_entry.id   AF-A0A3D5KDS2-F1
#
_cell.length_a   1.000
_cell.length_b   1.000
_cell.length_c   1.000
_cell.angle_alpha   90.00
_cell.angle_beta   90.00
_cell.angle_gamma   90.00
#
_symmetry.space_group_name_H-M   'P 1'
#
loop_
_entity.id
_entity.type
_entity.pdbx_description
1 polymer ?
#
loop_
_entity_poly.entity_id
_entity_poly.type
_entity_poly.pdbx_seq_one_letter_code
_entity_poly.pdbx_strand_id
1 'polypeptide(L)'
;MDYKQMCIQQGYVPSTCIMEGQMCWLLVNSQGDPCKGCNANRSVCNGRHAPYENKEYGFMCFLDKIDEAEKKRQKENEERYRKIIEQRKAGHMDGFTRTILEVRWELLHKNDAFLEVIVKDIIDEKAYITKCKDIYEMLSIVMRCCSKYNVEQIHIEENGLGASIYDSLIDRIKGIDIVPLRYTRMQI
;
A
#
# COMPACT_ATOMS: atom_id res chain seq x y z
N MET A 1 37.71 -8.25 -42.69
CA MET A 1 36.32 -7.82 -42.41
C MET A 1 36.38 -6.48 -41.70
N ASP A 2 35.59 -5.50 -42.13
CA ASP A 2 35.48 -4.23 -41.41
C ASP A 2 34.43 -4.35 -40.30
N TYR A 3 34.90 -4.66 -39.08
CA TYR A 3 34.05 -4.79 -37.90
C TYR A 3 33.27 -3.51 -37.59
N LYS A 4 33.79 -2.33 -37.97
CA LYS A 4 33.13 -1.05 -37.73
C LYS A 4 31.90 -0.94 -38.63
N GLN A 5 32.06 -1.23 -39.92
CA GLN A 5 30.96 -1.19 -40.89
C GLN A 5 29.85 -2.17 -40.53
N MET A 6 30.21 -3.37 -40.05
CA MET A 6 29.25 -4.35 -39.56
C MET A 6 28.47 -3.85 -38.33
N CYS A 7 29.16 -3.26 -37.34
CA CYS A 7 28.50 -2.69 -36.16
C CYS A 7 27.60 -1.50 -36.51
N ILE A 8 27.93 -0.72 -37.55
CA ILE A 8 27.07 0.36 -38.06
C ILE A 8 25.81 -0.22 -38.72
N GLN A 9 25.96 -1.20 -39.61
CA GLN A 9 24.84 -1.82 -40.33
C GLN A 9 23.85 -2.52 -39.40
N GLN A 10 24.35 -3.13 -38.32
CA GLN A 10 23.53 -3.78 -37.31
C GLN A 10 22.96 -2.80 -36.27
N GLY A 11 23.24 -1.50 -36.40
CA GLY A 11 22.71 -0.45 -35.52
C GLY A 11 23.40 -0.38 -34.14
N TYR A 12 24.52 -1.07 -33.94
CA TYR A 12 25.27 -1.03 -32.69
C TYR A 12 26.09 0.26 -32.51
N VAL A 13 26.38 1.03 -33.54
CA VAL A 13 27.02 2.35 -33.37
C VAL A 13 26.60 3.26 -34.52
N PRO A 14 26.59 4.59 -34.33
CA PRO A 14 26.33 5.50 -35.44
C PRO A 14 27.48 5.46 -36.45
N SER A 15 27.23 5.84 -37.70
CA SER A 15 28.27 5.96 -38.73
C SER A 15 29.37 6.97 -38.36
N THR A 16 29.04 7.94 -37.52
CA THR A 16 29.92 8.97 -36.96
C THR A 16 30.72 8.49 -35.73
N CYS A 17 30.61 7.21 -35.35
CA CYS A 17 31.31 6.69 -34.17
C CYS A 17 32.83 6.80 -34.32
N ILE A 18 33.49 7.40 -33.33
CA ILE A 18 34.96 7.54 -33.31
C ILE A 18 35.68 6.33 -32.70
N MET A 19 34.94 5.42 -32.06
CA MET A 19 35.48 4.19 -31.49
C MET A 19 35.97 3.24 -32.61
N GLU A 20 37.02 2.49 -32.32
CA GLU A 20 37.58 1.50 -33.25
C GLU A 20 36.63 0.29 -33.39
N GLY A 21 36.54 -0.25 -34.61
CA GLY A 21 35.62 -1.35 -34.93
C GLY A 21 35.84 -2.62 -34.10
N GLN A 22 37.09 -2.95 -33.78
CA GLN A 22 37.40 -4.10 -32.93
C GLN A 22 36.84 -3.94 -31.52
N MET A 23 36.89 -2.72 -30.97
CA MET A 23 36.37 -2.44 -29.64
C MET A 23 34.85 -2.43 -29.58
N CYS A 24 34.19 -1.87 -30.61
CA CYS A 24 32.75 -1.98 -30.77
C CYS A 24 32.31 -3.46 -30.80
N TRP A 25 33.00 -4.27 -31.59
CA TRP A 25 32.66 -5.68 -31.75
C TRP A 25 32.87 -6.49 -30.47
N LEU A 26 33.96 -6.25 -29.74
CA LEU A 26 34.23 -6.93 -28.47
C LEU A 26 33.10 -6.67 -27.46
N LEU A 27 32.66 -5.42 -27.34
CA LEU A 27 31.59 -5.01 -26.42
C LEU A 27 30.24 -5.61 -26.81
N VAL A 28 29.92 -5.66 -28.11
CA VAL A 28 28.70 -6.32 -28.60
C VAL A 28 28.74 -7.82 -28.28
N ASN A 29 29.88 -8.48 -28.52
CA ASN A 29 30.05 -9.90 -28.29
C ASN A 29 29.99 -10.28 -26.80
N SER A 30 30.38 -9.36 -25.90
CA SER A 30 30.24 -9.50 -24.45
C SER A 30 28.84 -9.13 -23.93
N GLN A 31 27.82 -9.04 -24.80
CA GLN A 31 26.46 -8.60 -24.49
C GLN A 31 26.35 -7.16 -23.94
N GLY A 32 27.38 -6.35 -24.14
CA GLY A 32 27.42 -4.94 -23.75
C GLY A 32 26.90 -4.01 -24.86
N ASP A 33 26.59 -2.76 -24.48
CA ASP A 33 26.23 -1.71 -25.43
C ASP A 33 27.41 -0.74 -25.60
N PRO A 34 28.09 -0.72 -26.77
CA PRO A 34 29.23 0.17 -27.05
C PRO A 34 28.94 1.67 -26.85
N CYS A 35 27.68 2.08 -26.99
CA CYS A 35 27.28 3.48 -26.90
C CYS A 35 26.82 3.86 -25.47
N LYS A 36 26.33 2.90 -24.68
CA LYS A 36 25.86 3.10 -23.30
C LYS A 36 27.07 3.24 -22.36
N GLY A 37 27.24 4.43 -21.78
CA GLY A 37 28.40 4.74 -20.92
C GLY A 37 29.69 5.13 -21.66
N CYS A 38 29.61 5.36 -22.98
CA CYS A 38 30.75 5.86 -23.74
C CYS A 38 31.07 7.33 -23.42
N ASN A 39 32.33 7.60 -23.08
CA ASN A 39 32.88 8.93 -22.74
C ASN A 39 33.43 9.70 -23.96
N ALA A 40 33.22 9.20 -25.17
CA ALA A 40 33.59 9.91 -26.39
C ALA A 40 32.84 11.24 -26.50
N ASN A 41 33.48 12.24 -27.11
CA ASN A 41 32.86 13.54 -27.31
C ASN A 41 31.62 13.40 -28.22
N ARG A 42 30.45 13.63 -27.62
CA ARG A 42 29.15 13.49 -28.28
C ARG A 42 28.92 14.54 -29.36
N SER A 43 29.61 15.68 -29.32
CA SER A 43 29.53 16.70 -30.38
C SER A 43 30.18 16.25 -31.69
N VAL A 44 30.99 15.19 -31.67
CA VAL A 44 31.66 14.64 -32.85
C VAL A 44 30.97 13.37 -33.32
N CYS A 45 30.62 12.47 -32.40
CA CYS A 45 30.10 11.16 -32.75
C CYS A 45 28.58 11.05 -32.76
N ASN A 46 27.86 12.05 -32.23
CA ASN A 46 26.40 12.13 -32.11
C ASN A 46 25.73 10.99 -31.29
N GLY A 47 26.46 9.91 -30.95
CA GLY A 47 25.92 8.74 -30.26
C GLY A 47 24.94 7.93 -31.12
N ARG A 48 24.61 6.71 -30.67
CA ARG A 48 23.61 5.84 -31.31
C ARG A 48 22.19 6.45 -31.25
N HIS A 49 21.98 7.41 -30.35
CA HIS A 49 20.75 8.20 -30.21
C HIS A 49 21.06 9.70 -30.34
N ALA A 50 21.40 10.18 -31.53
CA ALA A 50 21.12 11.58 -31.82
C ALA A 50 19.73 11.72 -32.43
N PRO A 51 18.74 12.10 -31.59
CA PRO A 51 17.71 13.01 -32.02
C PRO A 51 17.67 14.20 -31.05
N TYR A 52 18.76 14.97 -30.94
CA TYR A 52 18.65 16.30 -30.36
C TYR A 52 18.09 17.24 -31.43
N GLU A 53 16.79 17.11 -31.69
CA GLU A 53 15.94 18.15 -32.27
C GLU A 53 14.44 17.81 -32.21
N ASN A 54 14.04 16.66 -31.66
CA ASN A 54 12.62 16.33 -31.54
C ASN A 54 12.15 16.49 -30.08
N LYS A 55 11.31 17.51 -29.83
CA LYS A 55 10.75 17.84 -28.50
C LYS A 55 10.09 16.63 -27.83
N GLU A 56 9.61 15.67 -28.62
CA GLU A 56 8.97 14.43 -28.18
C GLU A 56 9.92 13.53 -27.36
N TYR A 57 11.20 13.42 -27.73
CA TYR A 57 12.15 12.54 -27.02
C TYR A 57 12.56 13.13 -25.66
N GLY A 58 12.78 14.44 -25.61
CA GLY A 58 13.03 15.15 -24.35
C GLY A 58 11.85 15.04 -23.39
N PHE A 59 10.62 15.07 -23.92
CA PHE A 59 9.41 14.84 -23.15
C PHE A 59 9.32 13.40 -22.63
N MET A 60 9.68 12.40 -23.45
CA MET A 60 9.72 10.99 -23.04
C MET A 60 10.73 10.74 -21.90
N CYS A 61 11.97 11.23 -22.01
CA CYS A 61 12.95 11.13 -20.92
C CYS A 61 12.53 11.89 -19.65
N PHE A 62 11.73 12.95 -19.78
CA PHE A 62 11.16 13.65 -18.63
C PHE A 62 10.06 12.82 -17.96
N LEU A 63 9.17 12.18 -18.75
CA LEU A 63 8.16 11.26 -18.24
C LEU A 63 8.79 10.05 -17.52
N ASP A 64 9.85 9.45 -18.09
CA ASP A 64 10.56 8.34 -17.46
C ASP A 64 11.12 8.72 -16.09
N LYS A 65 11.69 9.93 -15.97
CA LYS A 65 12.19 10.45 -14.69
C LYS A 65 11.07 10.71 -13.67
N ILE A 66 9.90 11.15 -14.12
CA ILE A 66 8.73 11.31 -13.24
C ILE A 66 8.27 9.93 -12.75
N ASP A 67 8.13 8.96 -13.64
CA ASP A 67 7.71 7.59 -13.31
C ASP A 67 8.70 6.91 -12.35
N GLU A 68 10.02 7.08 -12.56
CA GLU A 68 11.04 6.62 -11.61
C GLU A 68 10.92 7.32 -10.24
N ALA A 69 10.66 8.63 -10.22
CA ALA A 69 10.48 9.38 -8.97
C ALA A 69 9.19 8.97 -8.23
N GLU A 70 8.10 8.72 -8.94
CA GLU A 70 6.85 8.21 -8.38
C GLU A 70 7.02 6.82 -7.80
N LYS A 71 7.64 5.89 -8.54
CA LYS A 71 7.96 4.54 -8.06
C LYS A 71 8.86 4.56 -6.83
N LYS A 72 9.82 5.48 -6.78
CA LYS A 72 10.69 5.67 -5.61
C LYS A 72 9.90 6.16 -4.39
N ARG A 73 9.06 7.18 -4.56
CA ARG A 73 8.17 7.69 -3.49
C ARG A 73 7.21 6.60 -2.99
N GLN A 74 6.67 5.79 -3.88
CA GLN A 74 5.77 4.70 -3.53
C GLN A 74 6.48 3.65 -2.67
N LYS A 75 7.69 3.24 -3.05
CA LYS A 75 8.53 2.33 -2.25
C LYS A 75 8.88 2.92 -0.87
N GLU A 76 9.28 4.20 -0.82
CA GLU A 76 9.59 4.89 0.45
C GLU A 76 8.37 4.94 1.39
N ASN A 77 7.18 5.21 0.84
CA ASN A 77 5.93 5.19 1.61
C ASN A 77 5.60 3.78 2.12
N GLU A 78 5.74 2.75 1.29
CA GLU A 78 5.52 1.34 1.69
C GLU A 78 6.50 0.87 2.78
N GLU A 79 7.78 1.28 2.70
CA GLU A 79 8.77 0.99 3.74
C GLU A 79 8.46 1.71 5.04
N ARG A 80 8.05 2.99 4.96
CA ARG A 80 7.61 3.76 6.14
C ARG A 80 6.40 3.09 6.80
N TYR A 81 5.44 2.63 6.00
CA TYR A 81 4.25 1.94 6.48
C TYR A 81 4.59 0.61 7.18
N ARG A 82 5.50 -0.18 6.58
CA ARG A 82 6.00 -1.43 7.19
C ARG A 82 6.66 -1.19 8.54
N LYS A 83 7.52 -0.16 8.65
CA LYS A 83 8.17 0.18 9.94
C LYS A 83 7.17 0.55 11.03
N ILE A 84 6.09 1.26 10.68
CA ILE A 84 5.03 1.60 11.63
C ILE A 84 4.30 0.34 12.11
N ILE A 85 3.97 -0.58 11.21
CA ILE A 85 3.33 -1.87 11.57
C ILE A 85 4.27 -2.70 12.46
N GLU A 86 5.55 -2.77 12.14
CA GLU A 86 6.56 -3.47 12.95
C GLU A 86 6.71 -2.85 14.36
N GLN A 87 6.74 -1.52 14.46
CA GLN A 87 6.78 -0.80 15.73
C GLN A 87 5.56 -1.12 16.62
N ARG A 88 4.38 -1.28 16.01
CA ARG A 88 3.16 -1.70 16.74
C ARG A 88 3.21 -3.17 17.15
N LYS A 89 3.70 -4.06 16.27
CA LYS A 89 3.88 -5.50 16.59
C LYS A 89 4.90 -5.72 17.72
N ALA A 90 5.94 -4.91 17.77
CA ALA A 90 6.97 -4.95 18.82
C ALA A 90 6.46 -4.47 20.19
N GLY A 91 5.21 -3.98 20.30
CA GLY A 91 4.61 -3.60 21.58
C GLY A 91 5.10 -2.25 22.13
N HIS A 92 5.76 -1.42 21.31
CA HIS A 92 6.32 -0.13 21.73
C HIS A 92 5.29 1.02 21.85
N MET A 93 4.00 0.70 22.06
CA MET A 93 2.99 1.69 22.44
C MET A 93 2.31 1.20 23.72
N ASP A 94 2.88 1.60 24.86
CA ASP A 94 2.32 1.36 26.19
C ASP A 94 0.87 1.86 26.23
N GLY A 95 -0.09 0.95 26.35
CA GLY A 95 -1.51 1.26 26.58
C GLY A 95 -2.43 1.24 25.35
N PHE A 96 -1.99 0.78 24.18
CA PHE A 96 -2.90 0.60 23.04
C PHE A 96 -3.50 -0.82 22.99
N THR A 97 -4.83 -0.89 22.98
CA THR A 97 -5.59 -2.11 22.66
C THR A 97 -5.25 -2.57 21.25
N ARG A 98 -4.89 -3.85 21.08
CA ARG A 98 -4.49 -4.43 19.78
C ARG A 98 -5.66 -4.63 18.83
N THR A 99 -6.78 -5.09 19.38
CA THR A 99 -7.97 -5.42 18.61
C THR A 99 -9.20 -4.92 19.37
N ILE A 100 -9.97 -4.06 18.70
CA ILE A 100 -11.19 -3.47 19.24
C ILE A 100 -12.38 -4.01 18.45
N LEU A 101 -13.41 -4.48 19.13
CA LEU A 101 -14.67 -4.86 18.52
C LEU A 101 -15.71 -3.77 18.83
N GLU A 102 -16.24 -3.10 17.81
CA GLU A 102 -17.34 -2.15 17.94
C GLU A 102 -18.68 -2.84 17.62
N VAL A 103 -19.65 -2.65 18.50
CA VAL A 103 -21.03 -3.09 18.34
C VAL A 103 -21.87 -1.84 18.18
N ARG A 104 -22.44 -1.67 16.99
CA ARG A 104 -23.30 -0.53 16.65
C ARG A 104 -24.71 -1.00 16.38
N TRP A 105 -25.67 -0.17 16.75
CA TRP A 105 -27.05 -0.36 16.38
C TRP A 105 -27.59 1.01 15.96
N GLU A 106 -28.26 1.05 14.81
CA GLU A 106 -28.84 2.30 14.32
C GLU A 106 -30.25 2.05 13.81
N LEU A 107 -31.15 2.97 14.14
CA LEU A 107 -32.53 2.93 13.69
C LEU A 107 -32.66 3.79 12.42
N LEU A 108 -32.79 3.17 11.25
CA LEU A 108 -33.16 3.91 10.03
C LEU A 108 -34.62 4.37 10.11
N HIS A 109 -34.94 5.36 9.27
CA HIS A 109 -36.30 5.87 9.13
C HIS A 109 -37.32 4.75 8.87
N LYS A 110 -38.37 4.70 9.71
CA LYS A 110 -39.59 3.87 9.59
C LYS A 110 -39.41 2.34 9.67
N ASN A 111 -38.67 1.86 10.69
CA ASN A 111 -38.63 0.48 11.23
C ASN A 111 -37.47 -0.43 10.80
N ASP A 112 -36.56 0.02 9.96
CA ASP A 112 -35.37 -0.78 9.65
C ASP A 112 -34.26 -0.47 10.68
N ALA A 113 -34.14 -1.30 11.72
CA ALA A 113 -32.96 -1.28 12.57
C ALA A 113 -31.87 -2.13 11.91
N PHE A 114 -30.63 -1.62 11.87
CA PHE A 114 -29.49 -2.43 11.48
C PHE A 114 -28.52 -2.58 12.64
N LEU A 115 -28.09 -3.82 12.82
CA LEU A 115 -27.15 -4.25 13.84
C LEU A 115 -25.82 -4.52 13.13
N GLU A 116 -24.74 -3.86 13.55
CA GLU A 116 -23.45 -3.96 12.90
C GLU A 116 -22.35 -4.32 13.92
N VAL A 117 -21.54 -5.30 13.56
CA VAL A 117 -20.35 -5.69 14.32
C VAL A 117 -19.13 -5.37 13.48
N ILE A 118 -18.22 -4.59 14.06
CA ILE A 118 -16.99 -4.14 13.41
C ILE A 118 -15.81 -4.63 14.24
N VAL A 119 -14.92 -5.43 13.66
CA VAL A 119 -13.65 -5.80 14.30
C VAL A 119 -12.55 -4.95 13.69
N LYS A 120 -11.93 -4.09 14.49
CA LYS A 120 -10.79 -3.26 14.14
C LYS A 120 -9.51 -3.91 14.66
N ASP A 121 -8.76 -4.51 13.75
CA ASP A 121 -7.41 -4.98 14.00
C ASP A 121 -6.44 -3.80 13.78
N ILE A 122 -5.94 -3.24 14.88
CA ILE A 122 -5.05 -2.06 14.85
C ILE A 122 -3.62 -2.46 14.47
N ILE A 123 -3.27 -3.73 14.66
CA ILE A 123 -1.95 -4.28 14.33
C ILE A 123 -1.82 -4.39 12.80
N ASP A 124 -2.78 -5.07 12.17
CA ASP A 124 -2.76 -5.31 10.72
C ASP A 124 -3.55 -4.23 9.94
N GLU A 125 -4.09 -3.23 10.64
CA GLU A 125 -4.87 -2.10 10.10
C GLU A 125 -6.04 -2.53 9.21
N LYS A 126 -6.74 -3.60 9.64
CA LYS A 126 -7.89 -4.14 8.94
C LYS A 126 -9.14 -3.95 9.77
N ALA A 127 -10.22 -3.56 9.09
CA ALA A 127 -11.54 -3.54 9.68
C ALA A 127 -12.41 -4.58 8.98
N TYR A 128 -13.05 -5.44 9.77
CA TYR A 128 -14.01 -6.43 9.30
C TYR A 128 -15.40 -5.98 9.75
N ILE A 129 -16.35 -5.91 8.83
CA ILE A 129 -17.71 -5.44 9.11
C ILE A 129 -18.67 -6.57 8.79
N THR A 130 -19.64 -6.81 9.68
CA THR A 130 -20.73 -7.76 9.44
C THR A 130 -22.03 -7.18 9.95
N LYS A 131 -23.06 -7.24 9.12
CA LYS A 131 -24.42 -6.84 9.46
C LYS A 131 -25.20 -8.05 9.99
N CYS A 132 -25.93 -7.84 11.06
CA CYS A 132 -26.74 -8.84 11.74
C CYS A 132 -28.22 -8.48 11.58
N LYS A 133 -29.09 -9.49 11.52
CA LYS A 133 -30.54 -9.30 11.40
C LYS A 133 -31.20 -9.13 12.76
N ASP A 134 -30.68 -9.81 13.77
CA ASP A 134 -31.23 -9.79 15.12
C ASP A 134 -30.13 -9.79 16.19
N ILE A 135 -30.54 -9.53 17.43
CA ILE A 135 -29.65 -9.44 18.59
C ILE A 135 -28.98 -10.80 18.89
N TYR A 136 -29.67 -11.92 18.67
CA TYR A 136 -29.13 -13.25 18.97
C TYR A 136 -28.00 -13.64 18.01
N GLU A 137 -28.19 -13.36 16.72
CA GLU A 137 -27.17 -13.49 15.68
C GLU A 137 -25.96 -12.61 16.01
N MET A 138 -26.20 -11.36 16.40
CA MET A 138 -25.14 -10.44 16.81
C MET A 138 -24.34 -11.00 17.98
N LEU A 139 -24.99 -11.45 19.06
CA LEU A 139 -24.31 -12.04 20.22
C LEU A 139 -23.46 -13.24 19.82
N SER A 140 -23.96 -14.12 18.94
CA SER A 140 -23.21 -15.26 18.42
C SER A 140 -21.98 -14.83 17.62
N ILE A 141 -22.10 -13.81 16.77
CA ILE A 141 -21.00 -13.26 15.99
C ILE A 141 -19.96 -12.60 16.89
N VAL A 142 -20.38 -11.78 17.85
CA VAL A 142 -19.48 -11.14 18.82
C VAL A 142 -18.64 -12.18 19.55
N MET A 143 -19.26 -13.25 20.07
CA MET A 143 -18.54 -14.33 20.75
C MET A 143 -17.51 -15.01 19.84
N ARG A 144 -17.89 -15.30 18.58
CA ARG A 144 -16.96 -15.90 17.61
C ARG A 144 -15.81 -14.95 17.27
N CYS A 145 -16.09 -13.66 17.12
CA CYS A 145 -15.07 -12.65 16.84
C CYS A 145 -14.10 -12.49 18.00
N CYS A 146 -14.59 -12.51 19.25
CA CYS A 146 -13.74 -12.45 20.43
C CYS A 146 -12.70 -13.58 20.43
N SER A 147 -13.13 -14.82 20.18
CA SER A 147 -12.23 -15.97 20.13
C SER A 147 -11.33 -15.99 18.90
N LYS A 148 -11.83 -15.58 17.73
CA LYS A 148 -11.08 -15.66 16.46
C LYS A 148 -10.02 -14.58 16.33
N TYR A 149 -10.33 -13.36 16.77
CA TYR A 149 -9.47 -12.18 16.59
C TYR A 149 -8.74 -11.77 17.87
N ASN A 150 -8.90 -12.54 18.96
CA ASN A 150 -8.30 -12.24 20.26
C ASN A 150 -8.59 -10.80 20.71
N VAL A 151 -9.88 -10.44 20.70
CA VAL A 151 -10.35 -9.10 21.03
C VAL A 151 -9.99 -8.75 22.46
N GLU A 152 -9.36 -7.59 22.67
CA GLU A 152 -8.96 -7.11 23.99
C GLU A 152 -9.97 -6.13 24.57
N GLN A 153 -10.71 -5.42 23.71
CA GLN A 153 -11.73 -4.45 24.12
C GLN A 153 -12.95 -4.48 23.21
N ILE A 154 -14.13 -4.37 23.79
CA ILE A 154 -15.42 -4.28 23.09
C ILE A 154 -16.03 -2.91 23.37
N HIS A 155 -16.31 -2.15 22.33
CA HIS A 155 -17.04 -0.89 22.41
C HIS A 155 -18.49 -1.13 22.04
N ILE A 156 -19.42 -0.75 22.90
CA ILE A 156 -20.86 -0.95 22.66
C ILE A 156 -21.54 0.40 22.70
N GLU A 157 -22.26 0.74 21.64
CA GLU A 157 -23.18 1.87 21.69
C GLU A 157 -24.29 1.58 22.69
N GLU A 158 -24.42 2.38 23.76
CA GLU A 158 -25.40 2.18 24.83
C GLU A 158 -26.77 2.81 24.54
N ASN A 159 -26.88 3.65 23.51
CA ASN A 159 -28.14 4.29 23.16
C ASN A 159 -29.22 3.21 22.90
N GLY A 160 -30.51 3.49 23.12
CA GLY A 160 -31.64 2.59 22.78
C GLY A 160 -31.45 1.09 23.05
N LEU A 161 -31.44 0.24 22.01
CA LEU A 161 -31.34 -1.24 22.17
C LEU A 161 -29.94 -1.72 22.58
N GLY A 162 -28.95 -0.84 22.53
CA GLY A 162 -27.57 -1.10 22.90
C GLY A 162 -27.35 -1.51 24.35
N ALA A 163 -28.13 -0.93 25.27
CA ALA A 163 -28.08 -1.27 26.69
C ALA A 163 -28.37 -2.76 26.93
N SER A 164 -29.39 -3.32 26.27
CA SER A 164 -29.73 -4.75 26.38
C SER A 164 -28.63 -5.67 25.85
N ILE A 165 -27.89 -5.21 24.84
CA ILE A 165 -26.74 -5.95 24.28
C ILE A 165 -25.57 -5.94 25.27
N TYR A 166 -25.29 -4.79 25.89
CA TYR A 166 -24.28 -4.66 26.94
C TYR A 166 -24.57 -5.61 28.12
N ASP A 167 -25.79 -5.57 28.67
CA ASP A 167 -26.21 -6.43 29.77
C ASP A 167 -26.09 -7.92 29.42
N SER A 168 -26.39 -8.27 28.16
CA SER A 168 -26.27 -9.65 27.68
C SER A 168 -24.81 -10.12 27.53
N LEU A 169 -23.88 -9.20 27.28
CA LEU A 169 -22.48 -9.51 27.02
C LEU A 169 -21.62 -9.50 28.29
N ILE A 170 -21.90 -8.61 29.24
CA ILE A 170 -21.11 -8.50 30.48
C ILE A 170 -21.13 -9.78 31.31
N ASP A 171 -22.25 -10.50 31.31
CA ASP A 171 -22.38 -11.77 32.02
C ASP A 171 -21.71 -12.94 31.28
N ARG A 172 -21.57 -12.84 29.95
CA ARG A 172 -21.11 -13.93 29.07
C ARG A 172 -19.63 -13.87 28.73
N ILE A 173 -19.06 -12.67 28.69
CA ILE A 173 -17.67 -12.44 28.31
C ILE A 173 -16.88 -12.03 29.55
N LYS A 174 -15.90 -12.86 29.94
CA LYS A 174 -15.00 -12.58 31.06
C LYS A 174 -13.59 -12.32 30.55
N GLY A 175 -12.92 -11.33 31.14
CA GLY A 175 -11.52 -11.01 30.86
C GLY A 175 -11.30 -10.14 29.61
N ILE A 176 -12.36 -9.63 29.00
CA ILE A 176 -12.31 -8.61 27.94
C ILE A 176 -12.91 -7.33 28.50
N ASP A 177 -12.27 -6.20 28.22
CA ASP A 177 -12.76 -4.89 28.67
C ASP A 177 -13.96 -4.46 27.80
N ILE A 178 -15.13 -4.25 28.42
CA ILE A 178 -16.35 -3.83 27.70
C ILE A 178 -16.62 -2.37 28.05
N VAL A 179 -16.47 -1.50 27.05
CA VAL A 179 -16.64 -0.06 27.17
C VAL A 179 -18.00 0.36 26.61
N PRO A 180 -18.94 0.77 27.46
CA PRO A 180 -20.18 1.39 27.00
C PRO A 180 -19.92 2.81 26.50
N LEU A 181 -20.42 3.14 25.30
CA LEU A 181 -20.30 4.44 24.67
C LEU A 181 -21.67 5.08 24.48
N ARG A 182 -21.84 6.30 25.00
CA ARG A 182 -23.02 7.13 24.77
C ARG A 182 -22.71 8.21 23.75
N TYR A 183 -23.26 8.06 22.55
CA TYR A 183 -23.05 9.07 21.50
C TYR A 183 -23.91 10.30 21.80
N THR A 184 -23.26 11.44 21.91
CA THR A 184 -23.92 12.75 21.99
C THR A 184 -23.70 13.48 20.67
N ARG A 185 -24.67 14.33 20.28
CA ARG A 185 -24.52 15.13 19.06
C ARG A 185 -23.39 16.13 19.25
N MET A 186 -22.41 16.08 18.35
CA MET A 186 -21.35 17.09 18.28
C MET A 186 -21.97 18.41 17.81
N GLN A 187 -21.84 19.47 18.61
CA GLN A 187 -22.14 20.83 18.17
C GLN A 187 -20.92 21.33 17.38
N ILE A 188 -21.06 21.45 16.06
CA ILE A 188 -20.07 22.05 15.17
C ILE A 188 -20.58 23.45 14.80
#